data_AF-L8H5I7-F1
#
_entry.id   AF-L8H5I7-F1
#
_cell.length_a   1.000
_cell.length_b   1.000
_cell.length_c   1.000
_cell.angle_alpha   90.00
_cell.angle_beta   90.00
_cell.angle_gamma   90.00
#
_symmetry.space_group_name_H-M   'P 1'
#
loop_
_entity.id
_entity.type
_entity.pdbx_description
1 polymer ?
#
loop_
_entity_poly.entity_id
_entity_poly.type
_entity_poly.pdbx_seq_one_letter_code
_entity_poly.pdbx_strand_id
1 'polypeptide(L)'
;MRRTPGPGGVGGGSGWRWSQTETLVRVSFPVPRGIRKSDVTLALADNSLRLTLRDFPQPLLDGPLWGRVNTQKARQRGHKLTKSGRVAVTLEKLDRVPWKQLFKEGVSPVAANYAALTPPPPQKKLMVVYDYDSEAPNELTIRENDIVTVITEDPSGWWKGELNGTVGLFPSNFAQPYEDGVPYPASCPHLMQKHGST
;
A
#
# COMPACT_ATOMS: atom_id res chain seq x y z
N MET A 1 8.28 33.69 -0.46
CA MET A 1 9.47 33.01 0.12
C MET A 1 9.95 31.92 -0.83
N ARG A 2 11.21 31.96 -1.26
CA ARG A 2 11.81 30.93 -2.12
C ARG A 2 12.05 29.64 -1.29
N ARG A 3 11.67 28.49 -1.84
CA ARG A 3 11.95 27.17 -1.23
C ARG A 3 13.30 26.69 -1.75
N THR A 4 14.19 26.28 -0.85
CA THR A 4 15.49 25.73 -1.23
C THR A 4 15.50 24.21 -0.98
N PRO A 5 16.06 23.41 -1.91
CA PRO A 5 16.47 22.05 -1.60
C PRO A 5 17.45 22.07 -0.42
N GLY A 6 17.32 21.13 0.50
CA GLY A 6 18.27 21.03 1.59
C GLY A 6 19.58 20.38 1.16
N PRO A 7 20.72 20.67 1.81
CA PRO A 7 21.98 19.98 1.55
C PRO A 7 21.81 18.47 1.80
N GLY A 8 22.23 17.63 0.84
CA GLY A 8 21.99 16.18 0.89
C GLY A 8 20.58 15.73 0.45
N GLY A 9 19.70 16.65 0.00
CA GLY A 9 18.35 16.35 -0.49
C GLY A 9 18.28 15.66 -1.86
N VAL A 10 19.42 15.28 -2.41
CA VAL A 10 19.58 14.44 -3.62
C VAL A 10 20.57 13.30 -3.27
N GLY A 11 20.34 12.61 -2.15
CA GLY A 11 21.14 11.46 -1.74
C GLY A 11 20.74 10.20 -2.53
N GLY A 12 21.73 9.56 -3.15
CA GLY A 12 21.58 8.45 -4.11
C GLY A 12 20.64 7.31 -3.69
N GLY A 13 20.06 6.67 -4.70
CA GLY A 13 19.26 5.44 -4.60
C GLY A 13 17.84 5.57 -4.05
N SER A 14 17.59 6.51 -3.12
CA SER A 14 16.44 6.39 -2.22
C SER A 14 15.13 7.07 -2.64
N GLY A 15 15.16 7.90 -3.69
CA GLY A 15 13.96 8.48 -4.33
C GLY A 15 13.13 9.48 -3.49
N TRP A 16 13.40 9.65 -2.19
CA TRP A 16 12.78 10.67 -1.33
C TRP A 16 13.42 12.05 -1.54
N ARG A 17 12.71 13.10 -1.14
CA ARG A 17 13.10 14.50 -1.35
C ARG A 17 12.66 15.36 -0.18
N TRP A 18 13.45 16.35 0.17
CA TRP A 18 13.07 17.36 1.15
C TRP A 18 13.48 18.77 0.73
N SER A 19 12.77 19.77 1.25
CA SER A 19 13.04 21.18 1.03
C SER A 19 12.63 21.99 2.24
N GLN A 20 13.12 23.23 2.33
CA GLN A 20 12.80 24.11 3.45
C GLN A 20 12.55 25.56 3.01
N THR A 21 11.89 26.29 3.90
CA THR A 21 11.89 27.75 3.97
C THR A 21 12.47 28.17 5.32
N GLU A 22 12.43 29.47 5.61
CA GLU A 22 12.75 30.02 6.93
C GLU A 22 11.92 29.35 8.05
N THR A 23 10.66 29.02 7.79
CA THR A 23 9.70 28.54 8.81
C THR A 23 9.21 27.11 8.59
N LEU A 24 9.40 26.53 7.42
CA LEU A 24 8.84 25.22 7.06
C LEU A 24 9.92 24.26 6.61
N VAL A 25 9.69 22.98 6.92
CA VAL A 25 10.39 21.85 6.31
C VAL A 25 9.36 20.97 5.64
N ARG A 26 9.59 20.59 4.39
CA ARG A 26 8.75 19.63 3.68
C ARG A 26 9.58 18.42 3.30
N VAL A 27 9.06 17.24 3.61
CA VAL A 27 9.67 15.97 3.23
C VAL A 27 8.67 15.17 2.40
N SER A 28 9.15 14.42 1.41
CA SER A 28 8.30 13.63 0.52
C SER A 28 8.95 12.33 0.04
N PHE A 29 8.21 11.24 0.10
CA PHE A 29 8.68 9.88 -0.19
C PHE A 29 7.82 9.25 -1.29
N PRO A 30 8.39 8.50 -2.22
CA PRO A 30 7.59 7.61 -3.07
C PRO A 30 6.91 6.56 -2.20
N VAL A 31 5.69 6.17 -2.56
CA VAL A 31 4.98 5.03 -1.95
C VAL A 31 4.41 4.14 -3.06
N PRO A 32 4.20 2.84 -2.78
CA PRO A 32 3.55 1.93 -3.72
C PRO A 32 2.15 2.40 -4.15
N ARG A 33 1.68 1.89 -5.30
CA ARG A 33 0.28 2.07 -5.71
C ARG A 33 -0.65 1.36 -4.72
N GLY A 34 -1.85 1.89 -4.54
CA GLY A 34 -2.87 1.32 -3.64
C GLY A 34 -2.74 1.72 -2.17
N ILE A 35 -1.64 2.34 -1.74
CA ILE A 35 -1.52 2.91 -0.39
C ILE A 35 -2.58 3.99 -0.19
N ARG A 36 -3.42 3.83 0.84
CA ARG A 36 -4.41 4.83 1.25
C ARG A 36 -3.82 5.73 2.31
N LYS A 37 -4.45 6.89 2.53
CA LYS A 37 -4.05 7.82 3.60
C LYS A 37 -4.09 7.15 4.98
N SER A 38 -5.05 6.24 5.22
CA SER A 38 -5.21 5.47 6.46
C SER A 38 -4.10 4.46 6.72
N ASP A 39 -3.37 4.06 5.67
CA ASP A 39 -2.30 3.08 5.77
C ASP A 39 -0.98 3.73 6.20
N VAL A 40 -0.92 5.07 6.20
CA VAL A 40 0.26 5.84 6.58
C VAL A 40 0.12 6.32 8.02
N THR A 41 1.06 5.94 8.89
CA THR A 41 1.13 6.46 10.26
C THR A 41 2.30 7.43 10.38
N LEU A 42 2.00 8.61 10.92
CA LEU A 42 2.96 9.68 11.19
C LEU A 42 3.10 9.85 12.70
N ALA A 43 4.27 9.47 13.23
CA ALA A 43 4.65 9.73 14.61
C ALA A 43 5.64 10.90 14.66
N LEU A 44 5.32 11.89 15.50
CA LEU A 44 6.07 13.12 15.64
C LEU A 44 6.32 13.43 17.10
N ALA A 45 7.58 13.70 17.42
CA ALA A 45 8.03 14.35 18.64
C ALA A 45 8.73 15.67 18.32
N ASP A 46 9.13 16.40 19.36
CA ASP A 46 9.78 17.71 19.29
C ASP A 46 10.95 17.75 18.31
N ASN A 47 11.71 16.66 18.26
CA ASN A 47 12.96 16.52 17.52
C ASN A 47 13.04 15.19 16.78
N SER A 48 11.93 14.49 16.54
CA SER A 48 11.95 13.22 15.82
C SER A 48 10.74 13.04 14.94
N LEU A 49 10.95 12.30 13.85
CA LEU A 49 9.93 11.98 12.86
C LEU A 49 10.05 10.49 12.55
N ARG A 50 8.93 9.79 12.67
CA ARG A 50 8.77 8.42 12.20
C ARG A 50 7.56 8.31 11.29
N LEU A 51 7.74 7.69 10.14
CA LEU A 51 6.71 7.45 9.14
C LEU A 51 6.68 5.95 8.83
N THR A 52 5.54 5.30 9.04
CA THR A 52 5.35 3.87 8.78
C THR A 52 4.20 3.65 7.81
N LEU A 53 4.21 2.52 7.10
CA LEU A 53 3.10 2.02 6.32
C LEU A 53 2.52 0.77 6.98
N ARG A 54 1.20 0.62 6.94
CA ARG A 54 0.49 -0.60 7.28
C ARG A 54 0.98 -1.73 6.37
N ASP A 55 1.20 -2.91 6.95
CA ASP A 55 1.67 -4.13 6.26
C ASP A 55 3.13 -4.08 5.76
N PHE A 56 3.90 -3.06 6.16
CA PHE A 56 5.34 -3.02 5.90
C PHE A 56 6.15 -3.20 7.19
N PRO A 57 7.14 -4.11 7.20
CA PRO A 57 7.88 -4.46 8.41
C PRO A 57 8.86 -3.37 8.88
N GLN A 58 9.18 -2.40 8.02
CA GLN A 58 10.14 -1.33 8.33
C GLN A 58 9.47 0.06 8.19
N PRO A 59 9.96 1.08 8.92
CA PRO A 59 9.53 2.45 8.70
C PRO A 59 10.05 2.99 7.37
N LEU A 60 9.25 3.82 6.69
CA LEU A 60 9.70 4.60 5.53
C LEU A 60 10.82 5.57 5.91
N LEU A 61 10.70 6.10 7.13
CA LEU A 61 11.58 7.11 7.67
C LEU A 61 11.50 7.05 9.19
N ASP A 62 12.65 7.08 9.85
CA ASP A 62 12.68 7.10 11.31
C ASP A 62 13.97 7.76 11.77
N GLY A 63 13.87 8.89 12.48
CA GLY A 63 15.08 9.52 12.97
C GLY A 63 14.94 10.87 13.67
N PRO A 64 16.04 11.33 14.29
CA PRO A 64 16.11 12.61 14.99
C PRO A 64 16.25 13.78 14.00
N LEU A 65 15.25 14.66 13.96
CA LEU A 65 15.24 15.88 13.15
C LEU A 65 16.37 16.83 13.55
N TRP A 66 16.90 17.56 12.55
CA TRP A 66 17.97 18.54 12.75
C TRP A 66 17.62 19.63 13.76
N GLY A 67 16.38 20.14 13.70
CA GLY A 67 15.87 21.15 14.61
C GLY A 67 14.53 20.75 15.22
N ARG A 68 14.00 21.63 16.08
CA ARG A 68 12.69 21.41 16.71
C ARG A 68 11.55 21.83 15.80
N VAL A 69 10.44 21.12 15.91
CA VAL A 69 9.22 21.41 15.13
C VAL A 69 8.01 21.59 16.03
N ASN A 70 7.03 22.36 15.57
CA ASN A 70 5.74 22.50 16.23
C ASN A 70 4.91 21.22 15.99
N THR A 71 4.94 20.30 16.95
CA THR A 71 4.27 18.99 16.86
C THR A 71 2.75 19.12 16.79
N GLN A 72 2.15 20.09 17.49
CA GLN A 72 0.71 20.32 17.47
C GLN A 72 0.24 20.75 16.07
N LYS A 73 0.90 21.77 15.47
CA LYS A 73 0.59 22.20 14.10
C LYS A 73 0.89 21.12 13.08
N ALA A 74 1.95 20.35 13.27
CA ALA A 74 2.28 19.25 12.37
C ALA A 74 1.22 18.12 12.43
N ARG A 75 0.70 17.78 13.61
CA ARG A 75 -0.41 16.82 13.78
C ARG A 75 -1.72 17.32 13.16
N GLN A 76 -2.03 18.61 13.31
CA GLN A 76 -3.19 19.24 12.66
C GLN A 76 -3.09 19.18 11.12
N ARG A 77 -1.90 19.42 10.56
CA ARG A 77 -1.68 19.33 9.10
C ARG A 77 -1.65 17.88 8.60
N GLY A 78 -1.05 16.98 9.37
CA GLY A 78 -0.84 15.58 9.03
C GLY A 78 0.01 15.36 7.77
N HIS A 79 -0.08 14.17 7.22
CA HIS A 79 0.49 13.79 5.93
C HIS A 79 -0.51 13.95 4.78
N LYS A 80 0.03 14.13 3.57
CA LYS A 80 -0.72 14.16 2.31
C LYS A 80 -0.23 13.07 1.37
N LEU A 81 -1.15 12.33 0.77
CA LEU A 81 -0.86 11.44 -0.34
C LEU A 81 -1.09 12.21 -1.65
N THR A 82 -0.10 12.29 -2.51
CA THR A 82 -0.16 13.00 -3.79
C THR A 82 -0.61 12.05 -4.91
N LYS A 83 -1.25 12.60 -5.96
CA LYS A 83 -1.61 11.84 -7.18
C LYS A 83 -0.40 11.18 -7.85
N SER A 84 0.80 11.71 -7.63
CA SER A 84 2.07 11.14 -8.10
C SER A 84 2.58 9.97 -7.26
N GLY A 85 1.79 9.40 -6.35
CA GLY A 85 2.18 8.25 -5.53
C GLY A 85 3.26 8.62 -4.50
N ARG A 86 3.11 9.78 -3.84
CA ARG A 86 4.06 10.20 -2.80
C ARG A 86 3.35 10.60 -1.53
N VAL A 87 3.92 10.23 -0.39
CA VAL A 87 3.54 10.80 0.90
C VAL A 87 4.38 12.04 1.14
N ALA A 88 3.74 13.15 1.51
CA ALA A 88 4.39 14.40 1.86
C ALA A 88 3.98 14.86 3.25
N VAL A 89 4.96 15.26 4.06
CA VAL A 89 4.78 15.82 5.39
C VAL A 89 5.38 17.22 5.40
N THR A 90 4.64 18.18 5.94
CA THR A 90 5.10 19.56 6.12
C THR A 90 5.15 19.87 7.61
N LEU A 91 6.34 20.19 8.10
CA LEU A 91 6.63 20.53 9.47
C LEU A 91 6.88 22.04 9.59
N GLU A 92 6.46 22.63 10.69
CA GLU A 92 6.74 24.03 11.02
C GLU A 92 7.87 24.06 12.05
N LYS A 93 8.94 24.79 11.73
CA LYS A 93 10.09 24.93 12.63
C LYS A 93 9.73 25.81 13.82
N LEU A 94 10.33 25.55 14.97
CA LEU A 94 10.23 26.46 16.13
C LEU A 94 11.25 27.60 16.07
N ASP A 95 12.35 27.40 15.36
CA ASP A 95 13.35 28.42 15.06
C ASP A 95 13.34 28.79 13.57
N ARG A 96 14.03 29.88 13.23
CA ARG A 96 14.22 30.35 11.85
C ARG A 96 15.55 29.91 11.25
N VAL A 97 16.23 28.97 11.91
CA VAL A 97 17.57 28.55 11.52
C VAL A 97 17.45 27.65 10.27
N PRO A 98 18.25 27.90 9.21
CA PRO A 98 18.34 26.99 8.08
C PRO A 98 18.91 25.64 8.52
N TRP A 99 18.21 24.55 8.20
CA TRP A 99 18.65 23.20 8.52
C TRP A 99 19.71 22.75 7.53
N LYS A 100 20.86 22.26 8.00
CA LYS A 100 21.93 21.76 7.12
C LYS A 100 21.59 20.39 6.53
N GLN A 101 20.76 19.62 7.20
CA GLN A 101 20.26 18.31 6.77
C GLN A 101 18.90 18.06 7.42
N LEU A 102 18.18 17.02 7.01
CA LEU A 102 16.89 16.70 7.62
C LEU A 102 17.06 16.05 9.01
N PHE A 103 18.04 15.17 9.17
CA PHE A 103 18.30 14.39 10.39
C PHE A 103 19.67 14.70 11.00
N LYS A 104 19.84 14.56 12.32
CA LYS A 104 21.12 14.83 13.01
C LYS A 104 22.20 13.77 12.78
N GLU A 105 21.82 12.52 12.60
CA GLU A 105 22.76 11.39 12.38
C GLU A 105 22.31 10.51 11.22
N GLY A 106 23.18 9.60 10.77
CA GLY A 106 23.14 8.78 9.55
C GLY A 106 21.94 7.84 9.40
N VAL A 107 20.74 8.40 9.46
CA VAL A 107 19.48 7.77 9.13
C VAL A 107 19.48 7.59 7.62
N SER A 108 19.86 6.40 7.17
CA SER A 108 19.58 5.96 5.82
C SER A 108 18.07 5.68 5.74
N PRO A 109 17.30 6.47 4.97
CA PRO A 109 15.91 6.14 4.78
C PRO A 109 15.82 4.81 4.06
N VAL A 110 15.23 3.82 4.74
CA VAL A 110 14.92 2.50 4.19
C VAL A 110 14.03 2.62 2.94
N ALA A 111 13.39 3.78 2.74
CA ALA A 111 12.57 4.18 1.58
C ALA A 111 13.15 3.76 0.21
N ALA A 112 14.47 3.58 0.10
CA ALA A 112 15.16 3.30 -1.15
C ALA A 112 14.70 2.05 -1.90
N ASN A 113 14.24 1.03 -1.18
CA ASN A 113 13.88 -0.24 -1.80
C ASN A 113 12.38 -0.55 -1.73
N TYR A 114 11.51 0.35 -1.23
CA TYR A 114 10.07 0.05 -1.11
C TYR A 114 9.34 -0.10 -2.45
N ALA A 115 9.88 0.46 -3.54
CA ALA A 115 9.37 0.16 -4.88
C ALA A 115 9.69 -1.27 -5.34
N ALA A 116 10.71 -1.91 -4.74
CA ALA A 116 11.16 -3.27 -5.03
C ALA A 116 10.79 -4.30 -3.94
N LEU A 117 10.37 -3.84 -2.75
CA LEU A 117 10.05 -4.66 -1.56
C LEU A 117 8.54 -4.81 -1.31
N THR A 118 7.67 -4.54 -2.29
CA THR A 118 6.23 -4.70 -2.10
C THR A 118 5.85 -6.18 -1.96
N PRO A 119 5.33 -6.65 -0.80
CA PRO A 119 4.35 -7.73 -0.89
C PRO A 119 3.19 -7.22 -1.76
N PRO A 120 2.61 -8.07 -2.65
CA PRO A 120 1.45 -7.67 -3.42
C PRO A 120 0.36 -7.18 -2.45
N PRO A 121 -0.44 -6.17 -2.84
CA PRO A 121 -1.58 -5.74 -2.01
C PRO A 121 -2.39 -6.97 -1.60
N PRO A 122 -3.05 -6.99 -0.44
CA PRO A 122 -3.90 -8.10 -0.04
C PRO A 122 -4.87 -8.38 -1.19
N GLN A 123 -4.62 -9.48 -1.90
CA GLN A 123 -5.38 -9.80 -3.10
C GLN A 123 -6.67 -10.45 -2.63
N LYS A 124 -7.81 -10.03 -3.19
CA LYS A 124 -9.09 -10.66 -2.90
C LYS A 124 -8.98 -12.12 -3.33
N LYS A 125 -9.13 -13.04 -2.39
CA LYS A 125 -9.12 -14.48 -2.66
C LYS A 125 -10.54 -14.98 -2.66
N LEU A 126 -10.85 -15.87 -3.59
CA LEU A 126 -12.09 -16.61 -3.60
C LEU A 126 -11.78 -18.11 -3.52
N MET A 127 -12.61 -18.85 -2.81
CA MET A 127 -12.61 -20.29 -2.86
C MET A 127 -13.66 -20.74 -3.86
N VAL A 128 -13.27 -21.62 -4.77
CA VAL A 128 -14.15 -22.21 -5.77
C VAL A 128 -15.07 -23.20 -5.07
N VAL A 129 -16.37 -23.11 -5.37
CA VAL A 129 -17.43 -23.95 -4.80
C VAL A 129 -18.10 -24.85 -5.82
N TYR A 130 -17.77 -24.67 -7.11
CA TYR A 130 -18.24 -25.52 -8.21
C TYR A 130 -17.12 -25.68 -9.24
N ASP A 131 -16.98 -26.88 -9.80
CA ASP A 131 -16.06 -27.14 -10.91
C ASP A 131 -16.48 -26.38 -12.17
N TYR A 132 -15.49 -25.91 -12.93
CA TYR A 132 -15.69 -25.33 -14.26
C TYR A 132 -14.48 -25.66 -15.14
N ASP A 133 -14.75 -26.27 -16.30
CA ASP A 133 -13.74 -26.52 -17.33
C ASP A 133 -13.75 -25.37 -18.33
N SER A 134 -12.57 -24.83 -18.63
CA SER A 134 -12.42 -23.71 -19.57
C SER A 134 -12.93 -24.09 -20.96
N GLU A 135 -13.75 -23.22 -21.56
CA GLU A 135 -14.27 -23.38 -22.92
C GLU A 135 -13.46 -22.57 -23.95
N ALA A 136 -12.77 -21.53 -23.49
CA ALA A 136 -11.92 -20.68 -24.31
C ALA A 136 -10.46 -20.57 -23.79
N PRO A 137 -9.45 -20.30 -24.65
CA PRO A 137 -8.04 -20.23 -24.26
C PRO A 137 -7.68 -19.14 -23.23
N ASN A 138 -8.57 -18.16 -23.04
CA ASN A 138 -8.41 -17.07 -22.08
C ASN A 138 -9.13 -17.31 -20.76
N GLU A 139 -9.72 -18.49 -20.56
CA GLU A 139 -10.44 -18.89 -19.35
C GLU A 139 -9.60 -19.81 -18.46
N LEU A 140 -9.95 -19.87 -17.18
CA LEU A 140 -9.37 -20.80 -16.21
C LEU A 140 -10.26 -22.03 -16.07
N THR A 141 -9.64 -23.20 -16.07
CA THR A 141 -10.24 -24.39 -15.46
C THR A 141 -10.08 -24.27 -13.94
N ILE A 142 -11.17 -24.37 -13.20
CA ILE A 142 -11.21 -24.25 -11.73
C ILE A 142 -11.91 -25.47 -11.13
N ARG A 143 -11.46 -25.91 -9.96
CA ARG A 143 -12.03 -27.05 -9.23
C ARG A 143 -12.47 -26.66 -7.84
N GLU A 144 -13.47 -27.34 -7.30
CA GLU A 144 -13.95 -27.12 -5.95
C GLU A 144 -12.77 -27.12 -4.95
N ASN A 145 -12.78 -26.13 -4.05
CA ASN A 145 -11.74 -25.83 -3.06
C ASN A 145 -10.46 -25.18 -3.60
N ASP A 146 -10.33 -24.91 -4.90
CA ASP A 146 -9.27 -24.06 -5.42
C ASP A 146 -9.37 -22.65 -4.84
N ILE A 147 -8.21 -22.02 -4.58
CA ILE A 147 -8.14 -20.64 -4.12
C ILE A 147 -7.68 -19.75 -5.27
N VAL A 148 -8.62 -19.02 -5.87
CA VAL A 148 -8.35 -18.09 -6.96
C VAL A 148 -8.05 -16.72 -6.39
N THR A 149 -6.96 -16.13 -6.87
CA THR A 149 -6.59 -14.76 -6.54
C THR A 149 -7.19 -13.80 -7.58
N VAL A 150 -8.08 -12.90 -7.17
CA VAL A 150 -8.80 -11.99 -8.08
C VAL A 150 -7.91 -10.85 -8.54
N ILE A 151 -7.78 -10.71 -9.85
CA ILE A 151 -7.04 -9.62 -10.52
C ILE A 151 -7.99 -8.49 -10.93
N THR A 152 -9.17 -8.80 -11.48
CA THR A 152 -10.13 -7.80 -11.96
C THR A 152 -11.56 -8.33 -11.91
N GLU A 153 -12.49 -7.50 -11.44
CA GLU A 153 -13.93 -7.78 -11.41
C GLU A 153 -14.59 -7.11 -12.62
N ASP A 154 -15.33 -7.89 -13.40
CA ASP A 154 -16.07 -7.39 -14.56
C ASP A 154 -17.60 -7.46 -14.30
N PRO A 155 -18.38 -6.44 -14.69
CA PRO A 155 -19.83 -6.43 -14.53
C PRO A 155 -20.57 -7.56 -15.26
N SER A 156 -19.96 -8.19 -16.28
CA SER A 156 -20.52 -9.36 -16.97
C SER A 156 -20.58 -10.62 -16.12
N GLY A 157 -19.90 -10.64 -14.97
CA GLY A 157 -19.79 -11.81 -14.10
C GLY A 157 -18.58 -12.70 -14.40
N TRP A 158 -17.82 -12.42 -15.46
CA TRP A 158 -16.57 -13.12 -15.81
C TRP A 158 -15.36 -12.38 -15.25
N TRP A 159 -14.85 -12.85 -14.12
CA TRP A 159 -13.75 -12.19 -13.44
C TRP A 159 -12.42 -12.72 -13.92
N LYS A 160 -11.40 -11.87 -13.89
CA LYS A 160 -10.03 -12.27 -14.17
C LYS A 160 -9.35 -12.69 -12.87
N GLY A 161 -8.83 -13.91 -12.83
CA GLY A 161 -8.15 -14.47 -11.67
C GLY A 161 -6.80 -15.09 -12.01
N GLU A 162 -6.04 -15.41 -10.97
CA GLU A 162 -4.85 -16.25 -11.02
C GLU A 162 -5.08 -17.52 -10.19
N LEU A 163 -4.77 -18.67 -10.78
CA LEU A 163 -4.77 -19.97 -10.13
C LEU A 163 -3.48 -20.71 -10.52
N ASN A 164 -2.67 -21.09 -9.52
CA ASN A 164 -1.43 -21.85 -9.71
C ASN A 164 -0.47 -21.26 -10.78
N GLY A 165 -0.37 -19.92 -10.83
CA GLY A 165 0.46 -19.20 -11.81
C GLY A 165 -0.17 -19.01 -13.19
N THR A 166 -1.36 -19.59 -13.44
CA THR A 166 -2.13 -19.38 -14.67
C THR A 166 -3.13 -18.26 -14.48
N VAL A 167 -3.23 -17.36 -15.46
CA VAL A 167 -4.16 -16.22 -15.44
C VAL A 167 -5.22 -16.39 -16.51
N GLY A 168 -6.49 -16.22 -16.15
CA GLY A 168 -7.60 -16.31 -17.09
C GLY A 168 -8.92 -15.83 -16.49
N LEU A 169 -9.98 -15.92 -17.28
CA LEU A 169 -11.35 -15.59 -16.90
C LEU A 169 -12.02 -16.78 -16.23
N PHE A 170 -12.88 -16.52 -15.24
CA PHE A 170 -13.71 -17.54 -14.61
C PHE A 170 -15.06 -16.94 -14.19
N PRO A 171 -16.12 -17.76 -14.12
CA PRO A 171 -17.43 -17.30 -13.67
C PRO A 171 -17.38 -16.98 -12.16
N SER A 172 -17.60 -15.72 -11.81
CA SER A 172 -17.50 -15.24 -10.43
C SER A 172 -18.49 -15.88 -9.46
N ASN A 173 -19.64 -16.34 -9.96
CA ASN A 173 -20.66 -17.05 -9.20
C ASN A 173 -20.28 -18.51 -8.87
N PHE A 174 -19.15 -19.00 -9.36
CA PHE A 174 -18.61 -20.33 -9.03
C PHE A 174 -17.65 -20.29 -7.85
N ALA A 175 -17.45 -19.11 -7.25
CA ALA A 175 -16.54 -18.92 -6.14
C ALA A 175 -17.15 -17.99 -5.08
N GLN A 176 -16.64 -18.09 -3.86
CA GLN A 176 -17.07 -17.26 -2.72
C GLN A 176 -15.87 -16.61 -2.04
N PRO A 177 -16.05 -15.50 -1.29
CA PRO A 177 -14.96 -14.89 -0.53
C PRO A 177 -14.22 -15.91 0.35
N TYR A 178 -12.89 -15.92 0.27
CA TYR A 178 -12.03 -16.74 1.11
C TYR A 178 -11.27 -15.85 2.12
N GLU A 179 -11.49 -16.12 3.40
CA GLU A 179 -10.71 -15.52 4.49
C GLU A 179 -9.84 -16.60 5.14
N ASP A 180 -8.54 -16.34 5.21
CA ASP A 180 -7.56 -17.30 5.71
C ASP A 180 -7.79 -17.57 7.20
N GLY A 181 -7.95 -18.84 7.57
CA GLY A 181 -8.17 -19.26 8.96
C GLY A 181 -9.63 -19.24 9.45
N VAL A 182 -10.61 -18.94 8.59
CA VAL A 182 -12.03 -19.14 8.90
C VAL A 182 -12.46 -20.53 8.40
N PRO A 183 -12.76 -21.51 9.27
CA PRO A 183 -13.29 -22.79 8.83
C PRO A 183 -14.61 -22.57 8.10
N TYR A 184 -14.79 -23.29 6.99
CA TYR A 184 -15.97 -23.18 6.13
C TYR A 184 -17.26 -23.21 6.97
N PRO A 185 -18.16 -22.21 6.84
CA PRO A 185 -19.44 -22.29 7.53
C PRO A 185 -20.18 -23.50 7.00
N ALA A 186 -20.46 -24.47 7.88
CA ALA A 186 -21.14 -25.74 7.58
C ALA A 186 -22.60 -25.59 7.09
N SER A 187 -23.01 -24.40 6.65
CA SER A 187 -24.39 -24.03 6.41
C SER A 187 -24.50 -23.07 5.21
N CYS A 188 -24.21 -23.59 4.02
CA CYS A 188 -24.86 -23.17 2.79
C CYS A 188 -25.50 -24.44 2.16
N PRO A 189 -26.82 -24.60 2.26
CA PRO A 189 -27.52 -25.84 1.98
C PRO A 189 -27.73 -26.08 0.47
N HIS A 190 -27.24 -27.22 -0.01
CA HIS A 190 -27.90 -28.18 -0.91
C HIS A 190 -29.29 -27.82 -1.49
N LEU A 191 -29.40 -26.86 -2.41
CA LEU A 191 -30.58 -26.59 -3.26
C LEU A 191 -30.04 -25.93 -4.54
N MET A 192 -29.98 -26.50 -5.74
CA MET A 192 -30.68 -27.63 -6.36
C MET A 192 -29.73 -28.28 -7.38
N GLN A 193 -29.40 -29.56 -7.23
CA GLN A 193 -29.26 -30.43 -8.41
C GLN A 193 -30.69 -30.77 -8.84
N LYS A 194 -31.01 -30.51 -10.12
CA LYS A 194 -32.07 -31.11 -10.97
C LYS A 194 -32.27 -30.12 -12.14
N HIS A 195 -31.92 -30.39 -13.39
CA HIS A 195 -31.83 -31.65 -14.12
C HIS A 195 -30.76 -31.59 -15.22
N GLY A 196 -30.00 -32.67 -15.36
CA GLY A 196 -29.50 -33.08 -16.66
C GLY A 196 -30.60 -33.78 -17.46
N SER A 197 -30.55 -33.54 -18.76
CA SER A 197 -30.90 -34.44 -19.87
C SER A 197 -32.34 -34.97 -19.98
N THR A 198 -33.08 -34.47 -20.97
CA THR A 198 -33.30 -35.13 -22.27
C THR A 198 -33.75 -34.08 -23.27
#